data_AF-A0A2G2W678-F1
#
_entry.id   AF-A0A2G2W678-F1
#
_cell.length_a   1.000
_cell.length_b   1.000
_cell.length_c   1.000
_cell.angle_alpha   90.00
_cell.angle_beta   90.00
_cell.angle_gamma   90.00
#
_symmetry.space_group_name_H-M   'P 1'
#
loop_
_entity.id
_entity.type
_entity.pdbx_description
1 polymer ?
#
loop_
_entity_poly.entity_id
_entity_poly.type
_entity_poly.pdbx_seq_one_letter_code
_entity_poly.pdbx_strand_id
1 'polypeptide(L)'
;MEEEKQENPLKRNFEEFSSQVEQMDVDKKKKTEEFIPREYQVKVFKVAMRRNTIAVLDTGAGKTNIAVMMIREIGKTLMNDDEKKFIVFLAPTVHLVHQACTLLFRISVE
;
A
#
# COMPACT_ATOMS: atom_id res chain seq x y z
N MET A 1 40.59 -20.26 1.92
CA MET A 1 40.24 -19.20 0.95
C MET A 1 38.79 -18.89 1.23
N GLU A 2 38.57 -17.89 2.07
CA GLU A 2 37.26 -17.48 2.56
C GLU A 2 36.66 -16.50 1.55
N GLU A 3 35.47 -16.79 1.03
CA GLU A 3 34.67 -15.81 0.31
C GLU A 3 33.78 -15.09 1.32
N GLU A 4 34.21 -13.89 1.75
CA GLU A 4 33.38 -12.96 2.50
C GLU A 4 32.21 -12.49 1.63
N LYS A 5 31.01 -13.00 1.96
CA LYS A 5 29.75 -12.55 1.39
C LYS A 5 29.44 -11.14 1.90
N GLN A 6 29.85 -10.12 1.14
CA GLN A 6 29.50 -8.72 1.39
C GLN A 6 27.97 -8.56 1.39
N GLU A 7 27.38 -8.45 2.57
CA GLU A 7 25.99 -8.05 2.72
C GLU A 7 25.87 -6.57 2.33
N ASN A 8 25.15 -6.33 1.23
CA ASN A 8 24.90 -4.99 0.74
C ASN A 8 23.95 -4.27 1.73
N PRO A 9 24.33 -3.14 2.35
CA PRO A 9 23.58 -2.49 3.43
C PRO A 9 22.17 -2.00 3.00
N LEU A 10 21.89 -1.98 1.70
CA LEU A 10 20.57 -1.63 1.15
C LEU A 10 19.62 -2.84 1.02
N LYS A 11 20.14 -4.07 1.11
CA LYS A 11 19.36 -5.31 1.01
C LYS A 11 19.05 -5.86 2.40
N ARG A 12 18.04 -5.30 3.03
CA ARG A 12 17.47 -5.80 4.30
C ARG A 12 16.83 -7.19 4.10
N ASN A 13 17.11 -8.10 5.03
CA ASN A 13 16.63 -9.48 5.02
C ASN A 13 15.10 -9.53 5.22
N PHE A 14 14.42 -10.31 4.39
CA PHE A 14 12.95 -10.39 4.33
C PHE A 14 12.36 -11.09 5.56
N GLU A 15 13.12 -11.98 6.19
CA GLU A 15 12.65 -12.84 7.28
C GLU A 15 12.50 -12.06 8.61
N GLU A 16 13.40 -11.12 8.88
CA GLU A 16 13.38 -10.27 10.09
C GLU A 16 12.16 -9.31 10.13
N PHE A 17 11.57 -9.01 8.96
CA PHE A 17 10.40 -8.15 8.88
C PHE A 17 9.10 -8.88 9.24
N SER A 18 9.05 -10.21 9.10
CA SER A 18 7.83 -10.98 9.31
C SER A 18 7.39 -11.00 10.77
N SER A 19 8.36 -11.07 11.70
CA SER A 19 8.12 -11.12 13.14
C SER A 19 7.60 -9.80 13.73
N GLN A 20 7.78 -8.67 13.04
CA GLN A 20 7.27 -7.37 13.51
C GLN A 20 5.85 -7.04 13.01
N VAL A 21 5.26 -7.87 12.14
CA VAL A 21 4.00 -7.59 11.43
C VAL A 21 2.77 -8.10 12.18
N GLU A 22 2.95 -8.91 13.23
CA GLU A 22 1.88 -9.64 13.93
C GLU A 22 1.01 -8.79 14.88
N GLN A 23 1.39 -7.54 15.22
CA GLN A 23 0.62 -6.71 16.17
C GLN A 23 -0.24 -5.62 15.52
N MET A 24 -1.05 -5.95 14.51
CA MET A 24 -2.11 -5.03 14.07
C MET A 24 -3.43 -5.79 13.91
N ASP A 25 -4.28 -5.67 14.93
CA ASP A 25 -5.66 -6.13 14.93
C ASP A 25 -6.48 -5.37 13.88
N VAL A 26 -7.04 -6.11 12.92
CA VAL A 26 -7.98 -5.58 11.94
C VAL A 26 -9.39 -5.91 12.42
N ASP A 27 -10.06 -4.88 12.95
CA ASP A 27 -11.45 -4.92 13.39
C ASP A 27 -12.38 -5.40 12.25
N LYS A 28 -13.07 -6.52 12.50
CA LYS A 28 -14.07 -7.12 11.60
C LYS A 28 -15.44 -6.47 11.81
N LYS A 29 -15.97 -5.73 10.82
CA LYS A 29 -17.43 -5.61 10.66
C LYS A 29 -17.93 -5.12 9.28
N LYS A 30 -18.82 -5.95 8.74
CA LYS A 30 -19.96 -5.76 7.80
C LYS A 30 -19.74 -5.98 6.30
N LYS A 31 -20.80 -6.57 5.71
CA LYS A 31 -20.84 -7.53 4.60
C LYS A 31 -21.20 -6.84 3.28
N THR A 32 -20.20 -6.56 2.47
CA THR A 32 -20.25 -6.24 1.02
C THR A 32 -18.95 -6.78 0.47
N GLU A 33 -18.95 -7.65 -0.57
CA GLU A 33 -17.76 -8.39 -1.07
C GLU A 33 -16.43 -7.76 -0.64
N GLU A 34 -15.95 -8.20 0.53
CA GLU A 34 -14.94 -7.44 1.27
C GLU A 34 -13.69 -7.51 0.41
N PHE A 35 -13.16 -6.37 -0.02
CA PHE A 35 -11.89 -6.36 -0.72
C PHE A 35 -10.85 -6.88 0.26
N ILE A 36 -10.56 -8.18 0.20
CA ILE A 36 -9.59 -8.85 1.05
C ILE A 36 -8.23 -8.68 0.36
N PRO A 37 -7.35 -7.80 0.86
CA PRO A 37 -6.04 -7.62 0.27
C PRO A 37 -5.22 -8.89 0.43
N ARG A 38 -4.44 -9.23 -0.60
CA ARG A 38 -3.49 -10.35 -0.53
C ARG A 38 -2.38 -10.02 0.46
N GLU A 39 -1.77 -11.02 1.07
CA GLU A 39 -0.74 -10.82 2.12
C GLU A 39 0.41 -9.89 1.68
N TYR A 40 0.89 -10.02 0.44
CA TYR A 40 1.95 -9.14 -0.07
C TYR A 40 1.48 -7.68 -0.20
N GLN A 41 0.21 -7.45 -0.53
CA GLN A 41 -0.35 -6.10 -0.64
C GLN A 41 -0.38 -5.44 0.73
N VAL A 42 -0.76 -6.19 1.78
CA VAL A 42 -0.71 -5.73 3.18
C VAL A 42 0.73 -5.42 3.61
N LYS A 43 1.69 -6.29 3.28
CA LYS A 43 3.11 -6.07 3.61
C LYS A 43 3.65 -4.80 2.95
N VAL A 44 3.39 -4.60 1.65
CA VAL A 44 3.81 -3.39 0.92
C VAL A 44 3.13 -2.15 1.49
N PHE A 45 1.82 -2.22 1.75
CA PHE A 45 1.06 -1.13 2.37
C PHE A 45 1.65 -0.72 3.73
N LYS A 46 1.92 -1.68 4.63
CA LYS A 46 2.52 -1.40 5.95
C LYS A 46 3.88 -0.72 5.83
N VAL A 47 4.71 -1.12 4.87
CA VAL A 47 6.01 -0.46 4.63
C VAL A 47 5.82 0.95 4.08
N ALA A 48 4.93 1.12 3.10
CA ALA A 48 4.69 2.39 2.43
C ALA A 48 4.07 3.46 3.36
N MET A 49 3.25 3.05 4.33
CA MET A 49 2.69 3.98 5.34
C MET A 49 3.74 4.52 6.32
N ARG A 50 4.88 3.82 6.50
CA ARG A 50 5.95 4.25 7.42
C ARG A 50 7.04 5.07 6.73
N ARG A 51 7.24 4.91 5.41
CA ARG A 51 8.32 5.54 4.66
C ARG A 51 8.10 5.52 3.15
N ASN A 52 8.77 6.43 2.45
CA ASN A 52 8.80 6.48 0.99
C ASN A 52 9.27 5.13 0.41
N THR A 53 8.46 4.54 -0.46
CA THR A 53 8.65 3.16 -0.92
C THR A 53 8.43 3.06 -2.42
N ILE A 54 9.39 2.47 -3.15
CA ILE A 54 9.22 2.05 -4.53
C ILE A 54 8.85 0.56 -4.52
N ALA A 55 7.61 0.25 -4.86
CA ALA A 55 7.11 -1.13 -4.92
C ALA A 55 7.23 -1.70 -6.34
N VAL A 56 8.16 -2.64 -6.53
CA VAL A 56 8.32 -3.36 -7.80
C VAL A 56 7.43 -4.60 -7.77
N LEU A 57 6.40 -4.62 -8.60
CA LEU A 57 5.40 -5.69 -8.69
C LEU A 57 5.04 -5.93 -10.15
N ASP A 58 4.70 -7.16 -10.51
CA ASP A 58 4.29 -7.53 -11.86
C ASP A 58 2.97 -6.87 -12.29
N THR A 59 2.75 -6.73 -13.59
CA THR A 59 1.48 -6.25 -14.14
C THR A 59 0.35 -7.22 -13.77
N GLY A 60 -0.82 -6.70 -13.40
CA GLY A 60 -1.94 -7.52 -12.91
C GLY A 60 -1.84 -7.92 -11.43
N ALA A 61 -0.74 -7.64 -10.73
CA ALA A 61 -0.59 -7.92 -9.29
C ALA A 61 -1.48 -7.05 -8.36
N GLY A 62 -2.34 -6.19 -8.91
CA GLY A 62 -3.21 -5.32 -8.13
C GLY A 62 -2.50 -4.15 -7.46
N LYS A 63 -1.49 -3.55 -8.11
CA LYS A 63 -0.76 -2.37 -7.60
C LYS A 63 -1.69 -1.21 -7.20
N THR A 64 -2.72 -0.97 -8.00
CA THR A 64 -3.73 0.08 -7.74
C THR A 64 -4.48 -0.15 -6.43
N ASN A 65 -4.70 -1.40 -6.04
CA ASN A 65 -5.39 -1.71 -4.78
C ASN A 65 -4.54 -1.34 -3.55
N ILE A 66 -3.21 -1.40 -3.66
CA ILE A 66 -2.31 -0.92 -2.61
C ILE A 66 -2.43 0.60 -2.47
N ALA A 67 -2.49 1.33 -3.59
CA ALA A 67 -2.70 2.77 -3.59
C ALA A 67 -4.05 3.16 -2.98
N VAL A 68 -5.11 2.41 -3.30
CA VAL A 68 -6.43 2.57 -2.69
C VAL A 68 -6.38 2.42 -1.17
N MET A 69 -5.69 1.40 -0.65
CA MET A 69 -5.52 1.20 0.80
C MET A 69 -4.81 2.38 1.45
N MET A 70 -3.75 2.90 0.82
CA MET A 70 -3.04 4.10 1.28
C MET A 70 -3.94 5.33 1.29
N ILE A 71 -4.68 5.58 0.21
CA ILE A 71 -5.57 6.73 0.09
C ILE A 71 -6.65 6.70 1.19
N ARG A 72 -7.24 5.53 1.46
CA ARG A 72 -8.22 5.37 2.54
C ARG A 72 -7.65 5.71 3.90
N GLU A 73 -6.48 5.17 4.23
CA GLU A 73 -5.90 5.32 5.57
C GLU A 73 -5.34 6.73 5.78
N ILE A 74 -4.64 7.28 4.78
CA ILE A 74 -4.18 8.67 4.81
C ILE A 74 -5.38 9.62 4.84
N GLY A 75 -6.41 9.36 4.04
CA GLY A 75 -7.64 10.15 3.97
C GLY A 75 -8.34 10.32 5.32
N LYS A 76 -8.42 9.26 6.13
CA LYS A 76 -8.93 9.35 7.52
C LYS A 76 -8.11 10.34 8.35
N THR A 77 -6.78 10.29 8.24
CA THR A 77 -5.90 11.23 8.94
C THR A 77 -6.09 12.66 8.44
N LEU A 78 -6.32 12.86 7.14
CA LEU A 78 -6.52 14.20 6.56
C LEU A 78 -7.83 14.85 7.03
N MET A 79 -8.87 14.07 7.32
CA MET A 79 -10.15 14.60 7.81
C MET A 79 -10.08 15.09 9.26
N ASN A 80 -9.11 14.59 10.04
CA ASN A 80 -8.97 14.89 11.46
C ASN A 80 -7.92 15.97 11.75
N ASP A 81 -7.23 16.46 10.72
CA ASP A 81 -6.11 17.39 10.85
C ASP A 81 -6.49 18.75 10.26
N ASP A 82 -6.15 19.84 10.93
CA ASP A 82 -6.46 21.21 10.48
C ASP A 82 -5.61 21.63 9.28
N GLU A 83 -4.56 20.86 8.96
CA GLU A 83 -3.72 21.06 7.79
C GLU A 83 -4.32 20.48 6.49
N LYS A 84 -4.43 21.32 5.47
CA LYS A 84 -4.84 20.91 4.12
C LYS A 84 -3.75 20.08 3.46
N LYS A 85 -3.94 18.76 3.46
CA LYS A 85 -3.10 17.79 2.76
C LYS A 85 -3.78 17.30 1.49
N PHE A 86 -2.99 17.03 0.45
CA PHE A 86 -3.49 16.54 -0.84
C PHE A 86 -2.86 15.20 -1.17
N ILE A 87 -3.64 14.31 -1.78
CA ILE A 87 -3.15 13.04 -2.34
C ILE A 87 -3.24 13.13 -3.86
N VAL A 88 -2.12 12.89 -4.54
CA VAL A 88 -2.02 12.94 -6.00
C VAL A 88 -1.72 11.55 -6.54
N PHE A 89 -2.55 11.07 -7.47
CA PHE A 89 -2.31 9.83 -8.20
C PHE A 89 -1.88 10.16 -9.63
N LEU A 90 -0.64 9.79 -9.98
CA LEU A 90 -0.08 10.05 -11.31
C LEU A 90 -0.20 8.79 -12.17
N ALA A 91 -0.70 8.95 -13.40
CA ALA A 91 -0.75 7.90 -14.40
C ALA A 91 -0.13 8.41 -15.72
N PRO A 92 0.55 7.54 -16.49
CA PRO A 92 1.28 7.97 -17.68
C PRO A 92 0.37 8.30 -18.87
N THR A 93 -0.88 7.85 -18.88
CA THR A 93 -1.84 8.11 -19.95
C THR A 93 -3.24 8.44 -19.42
N VAL A 94 -4.01 9.21 -20.19
CA VAL A 94 -5.38 9.61 -19.87
C VAL A 94 -6.30 8.38 -19.67
N HIS A 95 -6.14 7.35 -20.50
CA HIS A 95 -6.91 6.10 -20.35
C HIS A 95 -6.70 5.43 -18.98
N LEU A 96 -5.47 5.42 -18.46
CA LEU A 96 -5.17 4.86 -17.15
C LEU A 96 -5.72 5.72 -16.01
N VAL A 97 -5.77 7.05 -16.19
CA VAL A 97 -6.44 7.95 -15.25
C VAL A 97 -7.91 7.57 -15.13
N HIS A 98 -8.62 7.39 -16.23
CA HIS A 98 -10.05 7.02 -16.20
C HIS A 98 -10.26 5.67 -15.50
N GLN A 99 -9.44 4.66 -15.79
CA GLN A 99 -9.54 3.34 -15.15
C GLN A 99 -9.28 3.40 -13.64
N ALA A 100 -8.23 4.12 -13.22
CA ALA A 100 -7.91 4.28 -11.80
C ALA A 100 -8.98 5.11 -11.08
N CYS A 101 -9.49 6.15 -11.73
CA CYS A 101 -10.56 7.02 -11.23
C CYS A 101 -11.81 6.20 -10.91
N THR A 102 -12.31 5.39 -11.85
CA THR A 102 -13.46 4.52 -11.59
C THR A 102 -13.24 3.59 -10.40
N LEU A 103 -12.05 3.03 -10.25
CA LEU A 103 -11.72 2.14 -9.12
C LEU A 103 -11.66 2.91 -7.79
N LEU A 104 -11.08 4.11 -7.78
CA LEU A 104 -10.97 4.96 -6.61
C LEU A 104 -12.33 5.52 -6.17
N PHE A 105 -13.13 6.06 -7.10
CA PHE A 105 -14.45 6.61 -6.79
C PHE A 105 -15.43 5.54 -6.33
N ARG A 106 -15.40 4.34 -6.92
CA ARG A 106 -16.25 3.21 -6.47
C ARG A 106 -16.02 2.87 -5.00
N ILE A 107 -14.85 3.20 -4.46
CA ILE A 107 -14.40 2.84 -3.13
C ILE A 107 -14.55 4.02 -2.14
N SER A 108 -14.77 5.25 -2.63
CA SER A 108 -14.94 6.47 -1.82
C SER A 108 -16.39 6.90 -1.58
N VAL A 109 -17.39 6.22 -2.18
CA VAL A 109 -18.83 6.59 -2.09
C VAL A 109 -19.54 5.97 -0.86
N GLU A 110 -18.80 5.47 0.13
CA GLU A 110 -19.37 5.08 1.44
C GLU A 110 -18.59 5.70 2.60
#